data_AF-F9XE10-F1
#
_entry.id   AF-F9XE10-F1
#
_cell.length_a   1.000
_cell.length_b   1.000
_cell.length_c   1.000
_cell.angle_alpha   90.00
_cell.angle_beta   90.00
_cell.angle_gamma   90.00
#
_symmetry.space_group_name_H-M   'P 1'
#
loop_
_entity.id
_entity.type
_entity.pdbx_description
1 polymer ?
#
loop_
_entity_poly.entity_id
_entity_poly.type
_entity_poly.pdbx_seq_one_letter_code
_entity_poly.pdbx_strand_id
1 'polypeptide(L)' 'GITIDKVVLDFSIGRKDLALFYIAASRVKRLEDVLFKRAFDFNRLTGTSGEGAVIRAADYSLRQAQVLARLR' A
#
# COMPACT_ATOMS: atom_id res chain seq x y z
N GLY A 1 6.75 -19.07 9.62
CA GLY A 1 7.37 -17.89 8.99
C GLY A 1 8.86 -18.10 8.95
N ILE A 2 9.52 -17.72 7.87
CA ILE A 2 10.98 -17.84 7.75
C ILE A 2 11.66 -16.61 8.35
N THR A 3 12.82 -16.82 8.96
CA THR A 3 13.73 -15.76 9.40
C THR A 3 14.96 -15.84 8.49
N ILE A 4 15.43 -14.69 8.02
CA ILE A 4 16.53 -14.57 7.08
C ILE A 4 17.53 -13.60 7.70
N ASP A 5 18.83 -13.86 7.52
CA ASP A 5 19.88 -13.00 8.07
C ASP A 5 19.96 -11.66 7.34
N LYS A 6 19.69 -11.63 6.03
CA LYS A 6 19.74 -10.41 5.20
C LYS A 6 18.75 -10.47 4.04
N VAL A 7 18.14 -9.34 3.68
CA VAL A 7 17.17 -9.26 2.58
C VAL A 7 17.46 -8.09 1.65
N VAL A 8 17.22 -8.28 0.34
CA VAL A 8 17.22 -7.22 -0.66
C VAL A 8 15.79 -7.02 -1.17
N LEU A 9 15.20 -5.86 -0.90
CA LEU A 9 13.83 -5.51 -1.26
C LEU A 9 13.78 -4.65 -2.53
N ASP A 10 12.82 -4.91 -3.41
CA ASP A 10 12.60 -4.12 -4.62
C ASP A 10 11.29 -3.32 -4.50
N PHE A 11 11.38 -2.00 -4.32
CA PHE A 11 10.25 -1.07 -4.20
C PHE A 11 9.75 -0.55 -5.56
N SER A 12 10.12 -1.22 -6.67
CA SER A 12 9.53 -0.90 -7.98
C SER A 12 8.06 -1.31 -8.10
N ILE A 13 7.59 -2.20 -7.23
CA ILE A 13 6.23 -2.74 -7.27
C ILE A 13 5.30 -1.75 -6.56
N GLY A 14 4.17 -1.42 -7.19
CA GLY A 14 3.29 -0.35 -6.75
C GLY A 14 2.58 -0.61 -5.41
N ARG A 15 1.77 0.35 -4.96
CA ARG A 15 1.04 0.34 -3.67
C ARG A 15 0.20 -0.91 -3.39
N LYS A 16 -0.17 -1.68 -4.42
CA LYS A 16 -0.95 -2.92 -4.29
C LYS A 16 -0.22 -3.99 -3.46
N ASP A 17 1.11 -3.91 -3.38
CA ASP A 17 1.94 -4.93 -2.72
C ASP A 17 2.44 -4.50 -1.34
N LEU A 18 1.87 -3.45 -0.74
CA LEU A 18 2.30 -2.90 0.56
C LEU A 18 2.30 -3.95 1.68
N ALA A 19 1.32 -4.86 1.67
CA ALA A 19 1.25 -5.97 2.61
C ALA A 19 2.42 -6.97 2.39
N LEU A 20 2.80 -7.22 1.14
CA LEU A 20 3.92 -8.09 0.81
C LEU A 20 5.25 -7.46 1.23
N PHE A 21 5.39 -6.14 1.10
CA PHE A 21 6.56 -5.41 1.62
C PHE A 21 6.70 -5.56 3.12
N TYR A 22 5.62 -5.36 3.87
CA TYR A 22 5.64 -5.55 5.32
C TYR A 22 6.09 -6.97 5.69
N ILE A 23 5.52 -7.97 5.02
CA ILE A 23 5.85 -9.38 5.23
C ILE A 23 7.32 -9.68 4.89
N ALA A 24 7.88 -9.04 3.87
CA ALA A 24 9.27 -9.24 3.45
C ALA A 24 10.27 -8.54 4.39
N ALA A 25 9.97 -7.30 4.80
CA ALA A 25 10.79 -6.55 5.76
C ALA A 25 10.80 -7.23 7.15
N SER A 26 9.70 -7.86 7.55
CA SER A 26 9.60 -8.58 8.83
C SER A 26 10.37 -9.91 8.87
N ARG A 27 11.15 -10.25 7.84
CA ARG A 27 11.94 -11.51 7.80
C ARG A 27 13.33 -11.36 8.39
N VAL A 28 13.80 -10.13 8.54
CA VAL A 28 15.09 -9.82 9.18
C VAL A 28 14.88 -9.27 10.59
N LYS A 29 15.89 -9.41 11.45
CA LYS A 29 15.81 -8.96 12.84
C LYS A 29 16.19 -7.49 13.02
N ARG A 30 17.06 -6.95 12.15
CA ARG A 30 17.62 -5.61 12.25
C ARG A 30 17.43 -4.84 10.96
N LEU A 31 17.41 -3.52 11.08
CA LEU A 31 17.27 -2.63 9.92
C LEU A 31 18.51 -2.63 9.02
N GLU A 32 19.70 -2.79 9.61
CA GLU A 32 20.99 -2.90 8.87
C GLU A 32 21.06 -4.10 7.92
N ASP A 33 20.18 -5.08 8.14
CA ASP A 33 20.06 -6.29 7.33
C ASP A 33 19.04 -6.13 6.18
N VAL A 34 18.38 -4.96 6.08
CA VAL A 34 17.51 -4.60 4.95
C VAL A 34 18.31 -3.77 3.95
N LEU A 35 18.37 -4.26 2.72
CA LEU A 35 18.90 -3.52 1.59
C LEU A 35 17.78 -3.25 0.58
N PHE A 36 17.86 -2.13 -0.12
CA PHE A 36 16.95 -1.80 -1.20
C PHE A 36 17.67 -1.92 -2.54
N LYS A 37 17.06 -2.63 -3.49
CA LYS A 37 17.59 -2.78 -4.86
C LYS A 37 17.68 -1.44 -5.61
N ARG A 38 16.86 -0.47 -5.21
CA ARG A 38 16.83 0.91 -5.71
C ARG A 38 16.70 1.86 -4.51
N ALA A 39 17.00 3.13 -4.71
CA ALA A 39 16.80 4.14 -3.68
C ALA A 39 15.35 4.09 -3.14
N PHE A 40 15.23 4.10 -1.82
CA PHE A 40 13.93 4.08 -1.15
C PHE A 40 13.17 5.39 -1.44
N ASP A 41 11.93 5.27 -1.91
CA ASP A 41 11.06 6.40 -2.23
C ASP A 41 9.74 6.26 -1.47
N PHE A 42 9.65 6.97 -0.34
CA PHE A 42 8.48 6.95 0.53
C PHE A 42 7.20 7.40 -0.18
N ASN A 43 7.32 8.28 -1.18
CA ASN A 43 6.16 8.79 -1.93
C ASN A 43 5.47 7.68 -2.74
N ARG A 44 6.15 6.56 -3.02
CA ARG A 44 5.51 5.40 -3.67
C ARG A 44 4.58 4.63 -2.73
N LEU A 45 4.82 4.70 -1.42
CA LEU A 45 4.00 4.05 -0.40
C LEU A 45 2.80 4.92 -0.01
N THR A 46 2.99 6.24 0.00
CA THR A 46 1.99 7.22 0.43
C THR A 46 1.29 7.95 -0.72
N GLY A 47 1.79 7.79 -1.94
CA GLY A 47 1.26 8.37 -3.16
C GLY A 47 -0.24 8.15 -3.30
N THR A 48 -0.91 9.24 -3.64
CA THR A 48 -2.35 9.49 -3.65
C THR A 48 -3.19 8.26 -3.98
N SER A 49 -4.34 8.12 -3.31
CA SER A 49 -5.39 7.17 -3.64
C SER A 49 -5.51 7.03 -5.16
N GLY A 50 -5.08 5.89 -5.72
CA GLY A 50 -5.11 5.69 -7.17
C GLY A 50 -6.51 5.99 -7.72
N GLU A 51 -6.64 6.40 -8.98
CA GLU A 51 -7.90 6.89 -9.56
C GLU A 51 -9.12 6.03 -9.19
N GLY A 52 -8.98 4.70 -9.14
CA GLY A 52 -10.05 3.79 -8.70
C GLY A 52 -10.50 3.92 -7.23
N ALA A 53 -9.67 4.42 -6.32
CA ALA A 53 -10.07 4.76 -4.95
C ALA A 53 -10.83 6.09 -4.90
N VAL A 54 -10.47 7.07 -5.74
CA VAL A 54 -11.23 8.34 -5.90
C VAL A 54 -12.60 8.05 -6.52
N ILE A 55 -12.64 7.26 -7.59
CA ILE A 55 -13.89 6.85 -8.26
C ILE A 55 -14.79 6.07 -7.29
N ARG A 56 -14.24 5.13 -6.50
CA ARG A 56 -15.03 4.39 -5.49
C ARG A 56 -15.58 5.31 -4.40
N ALA A 57 -14.80 6.29 -3.94
CA ALA A 57 -15.28 7.26 -2.96
C ALA A 57 -16.43 8.10 -3.55
N ALA A 58 -16.30 8.55 -4.79
CA ALA A 58 -17.34 9.30 -5.50
C ALA A 58 -18.63 8.47 -5.69
N ASP A 59 -18.52 7.21 -6.12
CA ASP A 59 -19.66 6.29 -6.25
C ASP A 59 -20.35 6.04 -4.90
N TYR A 60 -19.56 5.86 -3.83
CA TYR A 60 -20.10 5.68 -2.49
C TYR A 60 -20.88 6.91 -2.00
N SER A 61 -20.33 8.11 -2.20
CA SER A 61 -21.02 9.37 -1.88
C SER A 61 -22.30 9.55 -2.69
N LEU A 62 -22.29 9.20 -3.99
CA LEU A 62 -23.47 9.26 -4.85
C LEU A 62 -24.59 8.34 -4.34
N ARG A 63 -24.25 7.09 -3.98
CA ARG A 63 -25.22 6.13 -3.44
C ARG A 63 -25.81 6.58 -2.11
N GLN A 64 -25.00 7.17 -1.23
CA GLN A 64 -25.53 7.73 0.03
C GLN A 64 -26.53 8.87 -0.21
N ALA A 65 -26.23 9.76 -1.16
CA ALA A 65 -27.15 10.84 -1.52
C ALA A 65 -28.48 10.31 -2.12
N GLN A 66 -28.42 9.25 -2.92
CA GLN A 66 -29.61 8.61 -3.48
C GLN A 66 -30.47 7.91 -2.42
N VAL A 67 -29.85 7.28 -1.41
CA VAL A 67 -30.58 6.67 -0.29
C VAL A 67 -31.34 7.74 0.51
N LEU A 68 -30.70 8.89 0.77
CA LEU A 68 -31.35 10.01 1.47
C LEU A 68 -32.50 10.64 0.67
N ALA A 69 -32.39 10.70 -0.65
CA ALA A 69 -33.45 11.22 -1.53
C ALA A 69 -34.67 10.30 -1.61
N ARG A 70 -34.52 9.00 -1.33
CA ARG A 70 -35.58 7.98 -1.40
C ARG A 70 -36.36 7.82 -0.09
N LEU A 71 -35.88 8.44 0.99
CA LEU A 71 -36.51 8.46 2.32
C LEU A 71 -37.34 9.73 2.58
N ARG A 72 -37.47 10.61 1.58
CA ARG A 72 -38.42 11.73 1.55
C ARG A 72 -39.59 11.38 0.66
#